data_AF-A0A349JN18-F1
#
_entry.id   AF-A0A349JN18-F1
#
_cell.length_a   1.000
_cell.length_b   1.000
_cell.length_c   1.000
_cell.angle_alpha   90.00
_cell.angle_beta   90.00
_cell.angle_gamma   90.00
#
_symmetry.space_group_name_H-M   'P 1'
#
loop_
_entity.id
_entity.type
_entity.pdbx_description
1 polymer ?
#
loop_
_entity_poly.entity_id
_entity_poly.type
_entity_poly.pdbx_seq_one_letter_code
_entity_poly.pdbx_strand_id
1 'polypeptide(L)'
;MDQTSTVTISNTSYQALTEISALSGKPIETVLEQAIEQYRRQQFLAAANQAYLALRDRPEAWQEELEEREAWDITLEDGLE
;
A
#
# COMPACT_ATOMS: atom_id res chain seq x y z
N MET A 1 0.62 -7.75 26.97
CA MET A 1 0.20 -8.96 26.25
C MET A 1 -0.53 -8.48 25.02
N ASP A 2 0.01 -8.77 23.84
CA ASP A 2 -0.70 -8.47 22.59
C ASP A 2 -2.00 -9.27 22.54
N GLN A 3 -3.09 -8.60 22.16
CA GLN A 3 -4.41 -9.21 22.09
C GLN A 3 -4.50 -10.05 20.82
N THR A 4 -4.75 -11.34 20.95
CA THR A 4 -5.01 -12.22 19.81
C THR A 4 -6.50 -12.26 19.49
N SER A 5 -6.83 -12.34 18.21
CA SER A 5 -8.20 -12.48 17.71
C SER A 5 -8.27 -13.61 16.71
N THR A 6 -9.40 -14.32 16.65
CA THR A 6 -9.62 -15.41 15.68
C THR A 6 -10.64 -14.97 14.64
N VAL A 7 -10.33 -15.19 13.36
CA VAL A 7 -11.25 -14.96 12.24
C VAL A 7 -11.51 -16.27 11.51
N THR A 8 -12.73 -16.46 11.01
CA THR A 8 -13.05 -17.62 10.18
C THR A 8 -12.72 -17.30 8.73
N ILE A 9 -12.07 -18.23 8.03
CA ILE A 9 -11.75 -18.14 6.61
C ILE A 9 -12.17 -19.43 5.90
N SER A 10 -12.28 -19.37 4.57
CA SER A 10 -12.55 -20.57 3.78
C SER A 10 -11.40 -21.58 3.89
N ASN A 11 -11.71 -22.87 3.73
CA ASN A 11 -10.68 -23.92 3.72
C ASN A 11 -9.65 -23.67 2.60
N THR A 12 -10.08 -23.18 1.44
CA THR A 12 -9.20 -22.82 0.32
C THR A 12 -8.23 -21.70 0.70
N SER A 13 -8.70 -20.65 1.39
CA SER A 13 -7.83 -19.56 1.86
C SER A 13 -6.82 -20.04 2.89
N TYR A 14 -7.24 -20.93 3.80
CA TYR A 14 -6.33 -21.54 4.77
C TYR A 14 -5.24 -22.36 4.09
N GLN A 15 -5.60 -23.21 3.11
CA GLN A 15 -4.65 -23.99 2.32
C GLN A 15 -3.63 -23.10 1.61
N ALA A 16 -4.07 -22.01 0.98
CA ALA A 16 -3.19 -21.04 0.35
C ALA A 16 -2.19 -20.40 1.35
N LEU A 17 -2.66 -20.04 2.56
CA LEU A 17 -1.77 -19.54 3.61
C LEU A 17 -0.74 -20.59 4.04
N THR A 18 -1.14 -21.87 4.15
CA THR A 18 -0.23 -22.97 4.47
C THR A 18 0.83 -23.18 3.38
N GLU A 19 0.45 -23.14 2.10
CA GLU A 19 1.38 -23.26 0.98
C GLU A 19 2.39 -22.10 0.97
N ILE A 20 1.93 -20.87 1.12
CA ILE A 20 2.81 -19.68 1.16
C ILE A 20 3.73 -19.74 2.39
N SER A 21 3.22 -20.18 3.54
CA SER A 21 4.02 -20.39 4.75
C SER A 21 5.14 -21.41 4.53
N ALA A 22 4.82 -22.57 3.93
CA ALA A 22 5.80 -23.60 3.60
C ALA A 22 6.88 -23.09 2.62
N LEU A 23 6.47 -22.34 1.59
CA LEU A 23 7.38 -21.79 0.58
C LEU A 23 8.28 -20.67 1.13
N SER A 24 7.74 -19.81 2.00
CA SER A 24 8.46 -18.65 2.55
C SER A 24 9.25 -18.95 3.82
N GLY A 25 9.01 -20.10 4.46
CA GLY A 25 9.56 -20.45 5.77
C GLY A 25 9.03 -19.60 6.93
N LYS A 26 7.98 -18.80 6.70
CA LYS A 26 7.39 -17.90 7.70
C LYS A 26 6.16 -18.51 8.36
N PRO A 27 5.86 -18.19 9.63
CA PRO A 27 4.62 -18.59 10.27
C PRO A 27 3.39 -18.11 9.50
N ILE A 28 2.30 -18.89 9.52
CA ILE A 28 1.02 -18.55 8.86
C ILE A 28 0.51 -17.17 9.30
N GLU A 29 0.63 -16.82 10.58
CA GLU A 29 0.24 -15.52 11.12
C GLU A 29 1.01 -14.38 10.45
N THR A 30 2.34 -14.49 10.37
CA THR A 30 3.19 -13.51 9.69
C THR A 30 2.86 -13.40 8.19
N VAL A 31 2.56 -14.53 7.52
CA VAL A 31 2.12 -14.51 6.13
C VAL A 31 0.79 -13.76 5.98
N LEU A 32 -0.16 -14.01 6.88
CA LEU A 32 -1.46 -13.35 6.87
C LEU A 32 -1.31 -11.85 7.13
N GLU A 33 -0.52 -11.44 8.12
CA GLU A 33 -0.21 -10.02 8.39
C GLU A 33 0.39 -9.33 7.18
N GLN A 34 1.38 -9.97 6.53
CA GLN A 34 2.01 -9.42 5.33
C GLN A 34 1.04 -9.28 4.17
N ALA A 35 0.15 -10.26 3.97
CA ALA A 35 -0.88 -10.20 2.95
C ALA A 35 -1.89 -9.07 3.21
N ILE A 36 -2.31 -8.88 4.46
CA ILE A 36 -3.19 -7.79 4.86
C ILE A 36 -2.51 -6.44 4.63
N GLU A 37 -1.26 -6.26 5.06
CA GLU A 37 -0.53 -5.01 4.85
C GLU A 37 -0.27 -4.71 3.38
N GLN A 38 -0.04 -5.74 2.57
CA GLN A 38 0.05 -5.57 1.12
C GLN A 38 -1.29 -5.08 0.54
N TYR A 39 -2.42 -5.69 0.93
CA TYR A 39 -3.73 -5.26 0.48
C TYR A 39 -4.06 -3.83 0.95
N ARG A 40 -3.74 -3.48 2.19
CA ARG A 40 -3.91 -2.11 2.71
C ARG A 40 -3.12 -1.09 1.89
N ARG A 41 -1.86 -1.37 1.58
CA ARG A 41 -1.02 -0.49 0.74
C ARG A 41 -1.57 -0.36 -0.68
N GLN A 42 -2.06 -1.46 -1.27
CA GLN A 42 -2.70 -1.42 -2.59
C GLN A 42 -3.95 -0.53 -2.59
N GLN A 43 -4.82 -0.68 -1.60
CA GLN A 43 -6.02 0.14 -1.46
C GLN A 43 -5.68 1.62 -1.24
N PHE A 44 -4.65 1.91 -0.44
CA PHE A 44 -4.18 3.27 -0.23
C PHE A 44 -3.70 3.92 -1.53
N LEU A 45 -2.82 3.23 -2.27
CA LEU A 45 -2.31 3.74 -3.55
C LEU A 45 -3.42 3.88 -4.60
N ALA A 46 -4.37 2.94 -4.64
CA ALA A 46 -5.53 3.03 -5.53
C ALA A 46 -6.37 4.29 -5.22
N ALA A 47 -6.63 4.57 -3.94
CA ALA A 47 -7.37 5.77 -3.53
C ALA A 47 -6.61 7.06 -3.87
N ALA A 48 -5.29 7.10 -3.61
CA ALA A 48 -4.45 8.24 -3.96
C ALA A 48 -4.46 8.49 -5.48
N ASN A 49 -4.29 7.44 -6.29
CA ASN A 49 -4.35 7.55 -7.75
C ASN A 49 -5.71 8.06 -8.25
N GLN A 50 -6.81 7.58 -7.67
CA GLN A 50 -8.16 8.08 -8.01
C GLN A 50 -8.32 9.56 -7.65
N ALA A 51 -7.78 10.00 -6.51
CA ALA A 51 -7.79 11.41 -6.14
C ALA A 51 -6.98 12.27 -7.13
N TYR A 52 -5.80 11.83 -7.57
CA TYR A 52 -5.02 12.51 -8.59
C TYR A 52 -5.72 12.54 -9.96
N LEU A 53 -6.40 11.47 -10.37
CA LEU A 53 -7.21 11.46 -11.59
C LEU A 53 -8.34 12.50 -11.50
N ALA A 54 -9.06 12.54 -10.39
CA ALA A 54 -10.11 13.53 -10.17
C ALA A 54 -9.58 14.97 -10.09
N LEU A 55 -8.35 15.17 -9.60
CA LEU A 55 -7.67 16.46 -9.58
C LEU A 55 -7.33 16.93 -10.99
N ARG A 56 -6.84 16.04 -11.85
CA ARG A 56 -6.49 16.34 -13.26
C ARG A 56 -7.68 16.83 -14.09
N ASP A 57 -8.89 16.41 -13.75
CA ASP A 57 -10.12 16.90 -14.39
C ASP A 57 -10.49 18.33 -13.96
N ARG A 58 -9.72 18.96 -13.06
CA ARG A 58 -9.88 20.34 -12.58
C ARG A 58 -8.66 21.18 -12.98
N PRO A 59 -8.69 21.85 -14.15
CA PRO A 59 -7.50 22.48 -14.74
C PRO A 59 -6.77 23.46 -13.83
N GLU A 60 -7.50 24.33 -13.11
CA GLU A 60 -6.90 25.32 -12.20
C GLU A 60 -6.17 24.65 -11.02
N ALA A 61 -6.83 23.69 -10.36
CA ALA A 61 -6.24 22.96 -9.24
C ALA A 61 -5.12 22.01 -9.67
N TRP A 62 -5.18 21.48 -10.89
CA TRP A 62 -4.09 20.68 -11.46
C TRP A 62 -2.86 21.53 -11.77
N GLN A 63 -3.06 22.74 -12.27
CA GLN A 63 -1.97 23.69 -12.51
C GLN A 63 -1.28 24.10 -11.20
N GLU A 64 -2.05 24.36 -10.14
CA GLU A 64 -1.51 24.65 -8.79
C GLU A 64 -0.63 23.49 -8.27
N GLU A 65 -1.08 22.23 -8.43
CA GLU A 65 -0.30 21.06 -8.01
C GLU A 65 1.02 20.92 -8.81
N LEU A 66 1.00 21.21 -10.11
CA LEU A 66 2.20 21.17 -10.95
C LEU A 66 3.21 22.26 -10.55
N GLU A 67 2.73 23.48 -10.27
CA GLU A 67 3.56 24.59 -9.80
C GLU A 67 4.19 24.28 -8.43
N GLU A 68 3.42 23.69 -7.51
CA GLU A 68 3.95 23.22 -6.23
C GLU A 68 5.03 22.16 -6.46
N ARG A 69 4.75 21.17 -7.30
CA ARG A 69 5.69 20.08 -7.59
C ARG A 69 7.01 20.59 -8.19
N GLU A 70 6.94 21.51 -9.14
CA GLU A 70 8.13 22.15 -9.74
C GLU A 70 8.93 22.93 -8.68
N ALA A 71 8.26 23.60 -7.74
CA ALA A 71 8.93 24.30 -6.66
C ALA A 71 9.69 23.35 -5.72
N TRP A 72 9.24 22.10 -5.56
CA TRP A 72 9.94 21.06 -4.78
C TRP A 72 11.10 20.39 -5.52
N ASP A 73 11.15 20.45 -6.85
CA ASP A 73 12.24 19.84 -7.63
C ASP A 73 13.61 20.47 -7.31
N ILE A 74 13.66 21.68 -6.72
CA ILE A 74 14.91 22.32 -6.28
C ILE A 74 15.66 21.51 -5.21
N THR A 75 14.96 20.68 -4.43
CA THR A 75 15.56 19.84 -3.37
C THR A 75 15.89 18.42 -3.85
N LEU A 76 15.79 18.14 -5.16
CA LEU A 76 15.98 16.79 -5.70
C LEU A 76 17.41 16.25 -5.50
N GLU A 77 18.41 17.12 -5.53
CA GLU A 77 19.82 16.76 -5.37
C GLU A 77 20.30 16.78 -3.91
N ASP A 78 19.45 17.19 -2.96
CA ASP A 78 19.82 17.33 -1.56
C ASP A 78 20.21 15.96 -0.96
N GLY A 79 21.41 15.87 -0.39
CA GLY A 79 21.91 14.67 0.29
C GLY A 79 22.45 13.56 -0.63
N LEU A 80 22.70 13.86 -1.91
CA LEU A 80 23.34 12.94 -2.87
C LEU A 80 24.89 13.02 -2.90
N GLU A 81 25.51 13.74 -1.96
CA GLU A 81 26.98 13.76 -1.74
C GLU A 81 27.51 12.53 -0.99
#